data_AF-A0A9J6H8B4-F1
#
_entry.id   AF-A0A9J6H8B4-F1
#
_cell.length_a   1.000
_cell.length_b   1.000
_cell.length_c   1.000
_cell.angle_alpha   90.00
_cell.angle_beta   90.00
_cell.angle_gamma   90.00
#
_symmetry.space_group_name_H-M   'P 1'
#
loop_
_entity.id
_entity.type
_entity.pdbx_description
1 polymer ?
#
loop_
_entity_poly.entity_id
_entity_poly.type
_entity_poly.pdbx_seq_one_letter_code
_entity_poly.pdbx_strand_id
1 'polypeptide(L)' 'MVNVYSLHRNKSLYPDPEKYLPERFIEKKVEEMHPFAFVAFSGGVRPCLGELHFDAVEHYIGFTIGGNLFSNSLQLRSR' A
#
# COMPACT_ATOMS: atom_id res chain seq x y z
N MET A 1 -1.02 6.04 -23.13
CA MET A 1 -1.96 6.54 -22.10
C MET A 1 -2.48 5.32 -21.34
N VAL A 2 -2.36 5.30 -20.02
CA VAL A 2 -2.83 4.18 -19.20
C VAL A 2 -4.33 4.35 -18.97
N ASN A 3 -5.13 3.36 -19.37
CA ASN A 3 -6.57 3.37 -19.13
C ASN A 3 -6.86 2.74 -17.76
N VAL A 4 -6.82 3.58 -16.72
CA VAL A 4 -7.07 3.19 -15.32
C VAL A 4 -8.48 2.61 -15.17
N TYR A 5 -9.47 3.20 -15.87
CA TYR A 5 -10.86 2.76 -15.81
C TYR A 5 -11.05 1.31 -16.28
N SER A 6 -10.44 0.95 -17.40
CA SER A 6 -10.49 -0.43 -17.93
C SER A 6 -9.63 -1.40 -17.13
N LEU A 7 -8.50 -0.96 -16.57
CA LEU A 7 -7.65 -1.79 -15.72
C LEU A 7 -8.39 -2.24 -14.45
N HIS A 8 -8.99 -1.30 -13.73
CA HIS A 8 -9.73 -1.58 -12.48
C HIS A 8 -11.03 -2.35 -12.71
N ARG A 9 -11.54 -2.40 -13.95
CA ARG A 9 -12.73 -3.19 -14.32
C ARG A 9 -12.41 -4.46 -15.10
N ASN A 10 -11.13 -4.82 -15.18
CA ASN A 10 -10.73 -6.04 -15.87
C ASN A 10 -11.22 -7.26 -15.08
N LYS A 11 -12.16 -8.03 -15.67
CA LYS A 11 -12.74 -9.23 -15.07
C LYS A 11 -11.70 -10.31 -14.74
N SER A 12 -10.57 -10.32 -15.43
CA SER A 12 -9.47 -11.25 -15.18
C SER A 12 -8.73 -10.95 -13.88
N LEU A 13 -8.70 -9.68 -13.44
CA LEU A 13 -8.05 -9.24 -12.20
C LEU A 13 -9.07 -9.05 -11.06
N TYR A 14 -10.27 -8.60 -11.41
CA TYR A 14 -11.34 -8.25 -10.48
C TYR A 14 -12.62 -9.02 -10.82
N PRO A 15 -12.87 -10.19 -10.20
CA PRO A 15 -14.13 -10.91 -10.40
C PRO A 15 -15.28 -10.09 -9.82
N ASP A 16 -16.30 -9.78 -10.63
CA ASP A 16 -17.40 -8.81 -10.38
C ASP A 16 -16.95 -7.34 -10.22
N PRO A 17 -16.37 -6.69 -11.26
CA PRO A 17 -15.78 -5.36 -11.15
C PRO A 17 -16.77 -4.24 -10.81
N GLU A 18 -18.06 -4.43 -11.08
CA GLU A 18 -19.12 -3.45 -10.79
C GLU A 18 -19.62 -3.48 -9.33
N LYS A 19 -19.25 -4.52 -8.56
CA LYS A 19 -19.60 -4.61 -7.14
C LYS A 19 -18.53 -3.95 -6.28
N TYR A 20 -18.96 -3.12 -5.34
CA TYR A 20 -18.10 -2.58 -4.29
C TYR A 20 -17.76 -3.69 -3.27
N LEU A 21 -16.54 -4.21 -3.33
CA LEU A 21 -16.05 -5.29 -2.46
C LEU A 21 -14.73 -4.87 -1.78
N PRO A 22 -14.77 -4.28 -0.57
CA PRO A 22 -13.57 -3.85 0.15
C PRO A 22 -12.68 -5.03 0.56
N GLU A 23 -13.27 -6.22 0.70
CA GLU A 23 -12.58 -7.47 1.05
C GLU A 23 -11.48 -7.88 0.07
N ARG A 24 -11.41 -7.27 -1.12
CA ARG A 24 -10.34 -7.51 -2.10
C ARG A 24 -8.98 -6.96 -1.67
N PHE A 25 -8.97 -5.98 -0.78
CA PHE A 25 -7.77 -5.27 -0.36
C PHE A 25 -7.29 -5.68 1.03
N ILE A 26 -7.71 -6.86 1.50
CA ILE A 26 -7.22 -7.45 2.76
C ILE A 26 -5.87 -8.11 2.48
N GLU A 27 -4.90 -7.94 3.38
CA GLU A 27 -3.48 -8.33 3.27
C GLU A 27 -3.23 -9.61 2.46
N LYS A 28 -3.89 -10.73 2.81
CA LYS A 28 -3.71 -12.03 2.12
C LYS A 28 -4.01 -11.99 0.62
N LYS A 29 -5.02 -11.23 0.19
CA LYS A 29 -5.41 -11.11 -1.23
C LYS A 29 -4.60 -10.07 -1.98
N VAL A 30 -3.98 -9.13 -1.27
CA VAL A 30 -3.10 -8.11 -1.88
C VAL A 30 -1.77 -8.73 -2.28
N GLU A 31 -1.23 -9.65 -1.47
CA GLU A 31 0.00 -10.38 -1.79
C GLU A 31 -0.11 -11.25 -3.05
N GLU A 32 -1.29 -11.83 -3.31
CA GLU A 32 -1.57 -12.63 -4.51
C GLU A 32 -1.83 -11.77 -5.75
N MET A 33 -2.03 -10.46 -5.58
CA MET A 33 -2.38 -9.55 -6.66
C MET A 33 -1.12 -9.09 -7.42
N HIS A 34 -1.23 -8.95 -8.74
CA HIS A 34 -0.12 -8.41 -9.53
C HIS A 34 0.21 -6.97 -9.06
N PRO A 35 1.49 -6.60 -8.89
CA PRO A 35 1.89 -5.28 -8.36
C PRO A 35 1.33 -4.08 -9.15
N PHE A 36 1.05 -4.29 -10.45
CA PHE A 36 0.45 -3.28 -11.33
C PHE A 36 -1.04 -3.51 -11.62
N ALA A 37 -1.74 -4.35 -10.85
CA ALA A 37 -3.18 -4.54 -10.99
C ALA A 37 -3.98 -3.35 -10.45
N PHE A 38 -3.46 -2.69 -9.41
CA PHE A 38 -4.10 -1.55 -8.77
C PHE A 38 -3.24 -0.29 -8.93
N VAL A 39 -3.64 0.57 -9.88
CA VAL A 39 -2.89 1.80 -10.23
C VAL A 39 -3.80 3.02 -10.13
N ALA A 40 -4.26 3.35 -8.92
CA ALA A 40 -5.18 4.48 -8.70
C ALA A 40 -4.49 5.84 -8.83
N PHE A 41 -3.21 5.92 -8.46
CA PHE A 41 -2.42 7.15 -8.43
C PHE A 41 -1.31 7.18 -9.50
N SER A 42 -1.52 6.48 -10.62
CA SER A 42 -0.45 6.18 -11.59
C SER A 42 0.63 5.27 -10.98
N GLY A 43 1.66 4.92 -11.75
CA GLY A 43 2.75 4.05 -11.33
C GLY A 43 3.90 4.09 -12.31
N GLY A 44 5.02 3.45 -11.97
CA GLY A 44 6.23 3.44 -12.81
C GLY A 44 7.03 4.75 -12.72
N VAL A 45 7.51 5.27 -13.84
CA VAL A 45 8.41 6.45 -13.89
C VAL A 45 7.73 7.79 -13.58
N ARG A 46 6.40 7.81 -13.53
CA ARG A 46 5.59 9.01 -13.25
C ARG A 46 4.44 8.66 -12.28
N PRO A 47 4.75 8.32 -11.02
CA PRO A 47 3.74 8.13 -10.00
C PRO A 47 3.16 9.47 -9.57
N CYS A 48 2.02 9.46 -8.87
CA CYS A 48 1.52 10.65 -8.19
C CYS A 48 2.56 11.12 -7.17
N LEU A 49 2.80 12.43 -7.10
CA LEU A 49 3.69 12.99 -6.09
C LEU A 49 3.23 12.67 -4.67
N GLY A 50 1.90 12.65 -4.43
CA GLY A 50 1.33 12.35 -3.11
C GLY A 50 1.60 10.92 -2.64
N GLU A 51 1.60 9.94 -3.55
CA GLU A 51 1.90 8.54 -3.25
C GLU A 51 3.35 8.39 -2.77
N LEU A 52 4.31 9.01 -3.47
CA LEU A 52 5.71 9.02 -3.06
C LEU A 52 5.94 9.65 -1.68
N HIS A 53 5.21 10.73 -1.37
CA HIS A 53 5.38 11.42 -0.09
C HIS A 53 4.73 10.65 1.06
N PHE A 54 3.56 10.06 0.83
CA PHE A 54 2.82 9.35 1.86
C PHE A 54 3.54 8.05 2.27
N ASP A 55 3.98 7.25 1.29
CA ASP A 55 4.71 6.00 1.56
C ASP A 55 6.02 6.25 2.32
N ALA A 56 6.77 7.28 1.92
CA ALA A 56 8.01 7.64 2.59
C ALA A 56 7.79 8.12 4.04
N VAL A 57 6.70 8.85 4.28
CA VAL A 57 6.33 9.34 5.61
C VAL A 57 5.89 8.18 6.52
N GLU A 58 5.06 7.25 6.05
CA GLU A 58 4.66 6.09 6.86
C GLU A 58 5.85 5.21 7.26
N HIS A 59 6.77 4.95 6.33
CA HIS A 59 7.98 4.17 6.63
C HIS A 59 8.90 4.90 7.63
N TYR A 60 9.08 6.21 7.47
CA TYR A 60 9.88 7.02 8.38
C TYR A 60 9.28 7.09 9.79
N ILE A 61 7.95 7.29 9.89
CA ILE A 61 7.21 7.30 11.16
C ILE A 61 7.26 5.92 11.83
N GLY A 62 7.04 4.84 11.09
CA GLY A 62 7.14 3.48 11.61
C GLY A 62 8.53 3.15 12.16
N PHE A 63 9.58 3.55 11.46
CA PHE A 63 10.96 3.37 11.91
C PHE A 63 11.29 4.20 13.16
N THR A 64 10.89 5.48 13.20
CA THR A 64 11.16 6.35 14.36
C THR A 64 10.35 5.94 15.59
N ILE A 65 9.06 5.63 15.44
CA ILE A 65 8.22 5.19 16.57
C ILE A 65 8.66 3.79 17.06
N GLY A 66 8.88 2.84 16.13
CA GLY A 66 9.35 1.49 16.46
C GLY A 66 10.73 1.47 17.12
N GLY A 67 11.68 2.26 16.61
CA GLY A 67 13.01 2.40 17.20
C GLY A 67 13.01 3.04 18.59
N ASN A 68 12.16 4.05 18.80
CA ASN A 68 12.04 4.72 20.10
C ASN A 68 11.37 3.84 21.17
N LEU A 69 10.39 3.00 20.81
CA LEU A 69 9.80 2.01 21.73
C LEU A 69 10.80 0.91 22.10
N PHE A 70 11.62 0.45 21.16
CA PHE A 70 12.64 -0.56 21.42
C PHE A 70 13.78 -0.03 22.31
N SER A 71 14.27 1.20 22.07
CA SER A 71 15.27 1.83 22.95
C SER A 71 14.72 2.06 24.36
N ASN A 72 13.48 2.52 24.51
CA ASN A 72 12.89 2.78 25.83
C ASN A 72 12.65 1.50 26.65
N SER A 73 12.31 0.38 26.01
CA SER A 73 12.16 -0.91 26.68
C SER A 73 13.49 -1.53 27.11
N LEU A 74 14.58 -1.31 26.36
CA LEU A 74 15.93 -1.68 26.77
C LEU A 74 16.44 -0.84 27.95
N GLN A 75 16.09 0.45 28.01
CA GLN A 75 16.47 1.35 29.10
C GLN A 75 15.76 1.03 30.42
N LEU A 76 14.47 0.62 30.37
CA LEU A 76 13.68 0.23 31.56
C LEU A 76 14.04 -1.15 32.12
N ARG A 77 14.63 -2.04 31.30
CA ARG A 77 15.10 -3.37 31.73
C ARG A 77 16.50 -3.35 32.39
N SER A 78 17.20 -2.23 32.27
CA SER A 78 18.55 -2.00 32.81
C SER A 78 18.56 -1.27 34.17
N ARG A 79 17.41 -1.03 34.80
CA ARG A 79 17.28 -0.48 36.15
C ARG A 79 16.64 -1.47 37.10
#